data_AF-A0A1S4CRX1-F1
#
_entry.id   AF-A0A1S4CRX1-F1
#
_cell.length_a   1.000
_cell.length_b   1.000
_cell.length_c   1.000
_cell.angle_alpha   90.00
_cell.angle_beta   90.00
_cell.angle_gamma   90.00
#
_symmetry.space_group_name_H-M   'P 1'
#
loop_
_entity.id
_entity.type
_entity.pdbx_description
1 polymer ?
#
loop_
_entity_poly.entity_id
_entity_poly.type
_entity_poly.pdbx_seq_one_letter_code
_entity_poly.pdbx_strand_id
1 'polypeptide(L)'
;MGNCQTSIDNAALLIQHPNGKVEKLYSPVSASQIMKMNPAHYVALLLTTMSPPSNKTTRIMRIKLLKPTDTLVLGHIYRLVTAQEVMKGLCANKYAKQKQLEYSADKMTQILHSKVKHRKSIGAKSRAWHPSLQSISEAAD
;
A
#
# COMPACT_ATOMS: atom_id res chain seq x y z
N MET A 1 -16.71 -39.47 20.65
CA MET A 1 -15.83 -38.73 21.59
C MET A 1 -14.84 -37.94 20.74
N GLY A 2 -15.19 -36.71 20.38
CA GLY A 2 -14.54 -35.97 19.29
C GLY A 2 -13.44 -35.00 19.76
N ASN A 3 -12.25 -35.20 19.22
CA ASN A 3 -11.20 -34.24 18.84
C ASN A 3 -11.28 -32.81 19.43
N CYS A 4 -10.71 -32.60 20.62
CA CYS A 4 -10.45 -31.24 21.13
C CYS A 4 -9.02 -30.73 20.84
N GLN A 5 -8.19 -31.46 20.09
CA GLN A 5 -6.80 -31.06 19.78
C GLN A 5 -6.70 -29.70 19.04
N THR A 6 -7.76 -29.24 18.39
CA THR A 6 -7.78 -27.97 17.65
C THR A 6 -8.16 -26.75 18.48
N SER A 7 -8.60 -26.92 19.74
CA SER A 7 -8.98 -25.79 20.60
C SER A 7 -7.79 -25.14 21.33
N ILE A 8 -6.74 -25.91 21.60
CA ILE A 8 -5.56 -25.48 22.37
C ILE A 8 -4.58 -24.67 21.50
N ASP A 9 -4.41 -25.07 20.23
CA ASP A 9 -3.45 -24.42 19.34
C ASP A 9 -3.86 -23.00 18.92
N ASN A 10 -5.15 -22.66 19.00
CA ASN A 10 -5.64 -21.28 18.79
C ASN A 10 -5.42 -20.36 20.00
N ALA A 11 -5.07 -20.90 21.17
CA ALA A 11 -4.80 -20.09 22.36
C ALA A 11 -3.35 -19.62 22.44
N ALA A 12 -2.43 -20.18 21.65
CA ALA A 12 -1.04 -19.75 21.62
C ALA A 12 -0.84 -18.62 20.60
N LEU A 13 0.13 -17.74 20.85
CA LEU A 13 0.76 -16.96 19.78
C LEU A 13 1.93 -17.76 19.20
N LEU A 14 2.11 -17.69 17.88
CA LEU A 14 3.15 -18.41 17.16
C LEU A 14 4.20 -17.44 16.63
N ILE A 15 5.48 -17.76 16.81
CA ILE A 15 6.60 -17.03 16.23
C ILE A 15 7.36 -17.96 15.29
N GLN A 16 7.31 -17.65 14.00
CA GLN A 16 8.06 -18.37 12.97
C GLN A 16 9.43 -17.72 12.78
N HIS A 17 10.48 -18.53 12.89
CA HIS A 17 11.85 -18.11 12.64
C HIS A 17 12.26 -18.42 11.19
N PRO A 18 13.21 -17.67 10.61
CA PRO A 18 13.72 -17.94 9.26
C PRO A 18 14.42 -19.29 9.14
N ASN A 19 14.86 -19.89 10.26
CA ASN A 19 15.47 -21.22 10.30
C ASN A 19 14.44 -22.37 10.30
N GLY A 20 13.14 -22.08 10.18
CA GLY A 20 12.06 -23.07 10.23
C GLY A 20 11.59 -23.44 11.63
N LYS A 21 12.23 -22.94 12.69
CA LYS A 21 11.75 -23.11 14.07
C LYS A 21 10.44 -22.35 14.27
N VAL A 22 9.51 -22.96 14.99
CA VAL A 22 8.29 -22.30 15.44
C VAL A 22 8.27 -22.30 16.97
N GLU A 23 8.13 -21.12 17.56
CA GLU A 23 8.00 -20.93 19.00
C GLU A 23 6.53 -20.64 19.35
N LYS A 24 6.03 -21.32 20.39
CA LYS A 24 4.66 -21.12 20.91
C LYS A 24 4.74 -20.43 22.26
N LEU A 25 4.03 -19.31 22.42
CA LEU A 25 3.91 -18.60 23.69
C LEU A 25 2.44 -18.51 24.09
N TYR A 26 2.18 -18.69 25.38
CA TYR A 26 0.82 -18.69 25.95
C TYR A 26 0.50 -17.42 26.74
N SER A 27 1.36 -16.41 26.66
CA SER A 27 1.14 -15.10 27.24
C SER A 27 1.46 -14.00 26.21
N PRO A 28 0.82 -12.82 26.33
CA PRO A 28 1.18 -11.67 25.51
C PRO A 28 2.63 -11.24 25.79
N VAL A 29 3.38 -10.93 24.74
CA VAL A 29 4.78 -10.49 24.84
C VAL A 29 4.99 -9.26 23.97
N SER A 30 5.80 -8.30 24.41
CA SER A 30 6.12 -7.13 23.60
C SER A 30 7.04 -7.48 22.42
N ALA A 31 6.85 -6.83 21.29
CA ALA A 31 7.74 -6.98 20.14
C ALA A 31 9.18 -6.59 20.50
N SER A 32 9.38 -5.57 21.34
CA SER A 32 10.70 -5.18 21.83
C SER A 32 11.44 -6.32 22.55
N GLN A 33 10.73 -7.13 23.35
CA GLN A 33 11.34 -8.24 24.07
C GLN A 33 11.78 -9.34 23.11
N ILE A 34 10.95 -9.68 22.12
CA ILE A 34 11.31 -10.65 21.09
C ILE A 34 12.49 -10.15 20.24
N MET A 35 12.51 -8.86 19.88
CA MET A 35 13.61 -8.25 19.12
C MET A 35 14.93 -8.22 19.90
N LYS A 36 14.90 -8.04 21.23
CA LYS A 36 16.10 -8.11 22.08
C LYS A 36 16.69 -9.51 22.12
N MET A 37 15.84 -10.54 22.18
CA MET A 37 16.25 -11.94 22.18
C MET A 37 16.75 -12.42 20.80
N ASN A 38 16.37 -11.72 19.73
CA ASN A 38 16.70 -12.08 18.35
C ASN A 38 17.38 -10.89 17.65
N PRO A 39 18.67 -10.64 17.93
CA PRO A 39 19.38 -9.53 17.29
C PRO A 39 19.34 -9.66 15.76
N ALA A 40 19.36 -8.51 15.08
CA ALA A 40 19.19 -8.39 13.63
C ALA A 40 17.84 -8.84 13.04
N HIS A 41 16.84 -9.15 13.88
CA HIS A 41 15.50 -9.52 13.44
C HIS A 41 14.44 -8.54 13.93
N TYR A 42 13.44 -8.32 13.08
CA TYR A 42 12.21 -7.62 13.41
C TYR A 42 11.04 -8.60 13.47
N VAL A 43 10.00 -8.24 14.22
CA VAL A 43 8.77 -9.02 14.30
C VAL A 43 7.75 -8.46 13.31
N ALA A 44 7.10 -9.34 12.56
CA ALA A 44 5.99 -8.99 11.70
C ALA A 44 4.78 -9.90 11.94
N LEU A 45 3.59 -9.32 11.93
CA LEU A 45 2.32 -10.03 12.02
C LEU A 45 1.90 -10.55 10.64
N LEU A 46 1.57 -11.83 10.54
CA LEU A 46 1.00 -12.44 9.35
C LEU A 46 -0.51 -12.28 9.40
N LEU A 47 -1.05 -11.54 8.42
CA LEU A 47 -2.48 -11.39 8.24
C LEU A 47 -2.92 -12.36 7.14
N THR A 48 -3.56 -13.44 7.56
CA THR A 48 -4.21 -14.41 6.67
C THR A 48 -5.68 -14.04 6.50
N THR A 49 -6.15 -13.96 5.26
CA THR A 49 -7.59 -14.01 4.97
C THR A 49 -7.94 -15.46 4.68
N MET A 50 -8.82 -16.05 5.47
CA MET A 50 -9.09 -17.49 5.46
C MET A 50 -9.51 -18.04 4.08
N SER A 51 -9.01 -19.24 3.79
CA SER A 51 -9.77 -20.34 3.19
C SER A 51 -9.52 -21.59 4.05
N PRO A 52 -10.47 -22.55 4.19
CA PRO A 52 -10.47 -23.60 5.22
C PRO A 52 -9.34 -24.65 5.07
N PRO A 53 -9.16 -25.55 6.06
CA PRO A 53 -7.97 -26.37 6.21
C PRO A 53 -8.02 -27.56 5.26
N SER A 54 -7.41 -27.40 4.09
CA SER A 54 -7.01 -28.50 3.24
C SER A 54 -5.59 -28.20 2.79
N ASN A 55 -4.66 -28.86 3.48
CA ASN A 55 -3.33 -29.23 3.01
C ASN A 55 -2.72 -28.30 1.94
N LYS A 56 -1.70 -27.55 2.40
CA LYS A 56 -0.64 -26.90 1.61
C LYS A 56 -1.01 -25.50 1.11
N THR A 57 -0.27 -24.52 1.64
CA THR A 57 -0.12 -23.13 1.17
C THR A 57 -1.15 -22.15 1.73
N THR A 58 -0.96 -21.75 2.99
CA THR A 58 -1.60 -20.56 3.56
C THR A 58 -1.20 -19.35 2.71
N ARG A 59 -2.12 -18.83 1.89
CA ARG A 59 -1.88 -17.63 1.08
C ARG A 59 -1.78 -16.43 2.02
N ILE A 60 -0.56 -16.09 2.42
CA ILE A 60 -0.28 -14.88 3.21
C ILE A 60 -0.67 -13.69 2.34
N MET A 61 -1.75 -13.02 2.71
CA MET A 61 -2.28 -11.92 1.89
C MET A 61 -1.61 -10.60 2.22
N ARG A 62 -1.23 -10.40 3.50
CA ARG A 62 -0.51 -9.20 3.97
C ARG A 62 0.41 -9.54 5.15
N ILE A 63 1.54 -8.83 5.22
CA ILE A 63 2.46 -8.88 6.36
C ILE A 63 2.62 -7.47 6.93
N LYS A 64 2.51 -7.32 8.25
CA LYS A 64 2.63 -6.03 8.94
C LYS A 64 3.87 -6.04 9.84
N LEU A 65 4.87 -5.24 9.50
CA LEU A 65 6.03 -5.02 10.38
C LEU A 65 5.56 -4.31 11.65
N LEU A 66 5.91 -4.85 12.81
CA LEU A 66 5.52 -4.30 14.10
C LEU A 66 6.51 -3.26 14.61
N LYS A 67 6.00 -2.28 15.36
CA LYS A 67 6.83 -1.38 16.16
C LYS A 67 7.33 -2.09 17.42
N PRO A 68 8.46 -1.69 18.02
CA PRO A 68 8.91 -2.26 19.28
C PRO A 68 7.87 -2.14 20.42
N THR A 69 7.03 -1.12 20.37
CA THR A 69 5.94 -0.86 21.33
C THR A 69 4.74 -1.76 21.16
N ASP A 70 4.62 -2.49 20.05
CA ASP A 70 3.46 -3.33 19.79
C ASP A 70 3.53 -4.62 20.61
N THR A 71 2.37 -5.15 21.00
CA THR A 71 2.24 -6.40 21.76
C THR A 71 1.81 -7.53 20.83
N LEU A 72 2.47 -8.69 20.96
CA LEU A 72 2.07 -9.93 20.32
C LEU A 72 0.92 -10.53 21.16
N VAL A 73 -0.20 -10.78 20.51
CA VAL A 73 -1.43 -11.31 21.14
C VAL A 73 -1.63 -12.77 20.74
N LEU A 74 -2.36 -13.49 21.59
CA LEU A 74 -2.70 -14.90 21.39
C LEU A 74 -3.57 -15.12 20.15
N GLY A 75 -3.47 -16.30 19.54
CA GLY A 75 -4.22 -16.66 18.35
C GLY A 75 -3.73 -15.99 17.06
N HIS A 76 -2.56 -15.33 17.10
CA HIS A 76 -1.92 -14.73 15.94
C HIS A 76 -0.59 -15.37 15.60
N ILE A 77 -0.25 -15.28 14.33
CA ILE A 77 1.00 -15.81 13.77
C ILE A 77 1.92 -14.63 13.47
N TYR A 78 3.10 -14.68 14.05
CA TYR A 78 4.17 -13.73 13.88
C TYR A 78 5.34 -14.41 13.17
N ARG A 79 6.15 -13.63 12.47
CA ARG A 79 7.38 -14.09 11.82
C ARG A 79 8.51 -13.13 12.12
N LEU A 80 9.68 -13.70 12.38
CA LEU A 80 10.93 -12.96 12.40
C LEU A 80 11.39 -12.69 10.97
N VAL A 81 11.66 -11.43 10.70
CA VAL A 81 12.12 -10.93 9.41
C VAL A 81 13.48 -10.30 9.63
N THR A 82 14.45 -10.64 8.78
CA THR A 82 15.81 -10.10 8.95
C THR A 82 15.81 -8.60 8.67
N ALA A 83 16.68 -7.86 9.36
CA ALA A 83 16.87 -6.43 9.13
C ALA A 83 17.18 -6.13 7.65
N GLN A 84 17.95 -7.00 7.00
CA GLN A 84 18.27 -6.89 5.57
C GLN A 84 17.03 -6.95 4.68
N GLU A 85 16.13 -7.91 4.91
CA GLU A 85 14.88 -8.02 4.16
C GLU A 85 13.98 -6.79 4.39
N VAL A 86 13.89 -6.32 5.64
CA VAL A 86 13.12 -5.13 5.99
C VAL A 86 13.68 -3.90 5.26
N MET A 87 14.98 -3.66 5.35
CA MET A 87 15.62 -2.51 4.70
C MET A 87 15.50 -2.58 3.19
N LYS A 88 15.71 -3.76 2.59
CA LYS A 88 15.53 -3.97 1.14
C LYS A 88 14.11 -3.65 0.69
N GLY A 89 13.11 -4.12 1.44
CA GLY A 89 11.69 -3.82 1.19
C GLY A 89 11.34 -2.34 1.35
N LEU A 90 11.84 -1.68 2.40
CA LEU A 90 11.60 -0.26 2.63
C LEU A 90 12.26 0.63 1.58
N CYS A 91 13.50 0.32 1.17
CA CYS A 91 14.18 1.02 0.09
C CYS A 91 13.42 0.86 -1.23
N ALA A 92 13.03 -0.37 -1.60
CA ALA A 92 12.24 -0.62 -2.81
C ALA A 92 10.91 0.17 -2.82
N ASN A 93 10.23 0.25 -1.68
CA ASN A 93 9.00 1.04 -1.54
C ASN A 93 9.25 2.55 -1.71
N LYS A 94 10.36 3.09 -1.20
CA LYS A 94 10.75 4.49 -1.41
C LYS A 94 10.97 4.79 -2.89
N TYR A 95 11.74 3.95 -3.61
CA TYR A 95 11.97 4.14 -5.04
C TYR A 95 10.70 4.00 -5.88
N ALA A 96 9.78 3.08 -5.52
CA ALA A 96 8.49 2.95 -6.20
C ALA A 96 7.63 4.20 -6.05
N LYS A 97 7.61 4.83 -4.86
CA LYS A 97 6.92 6.11 -4.64
C LYS A 97 7.53 7.26 -5.44
N GLN A 98 8.86 7.32 -5.53
CA GLN A 98 9.54 8.35 -6.33
C GLN A 98 9.16 8.24 -7.82
N LYS A 99 9.17 7.02 -8.38
CA LYS A 99 8.73 6.80 -9.77
C LYS A 99 7.25 7.12 -10.01
N GLN A 100 6.37 6.89 -9.03
CA GLN A 100 4.97 7.29 -9.16
C GLN A 100 4.78 8.81 -9.17
N LEU A 101 5.54 9.55 -8.35
CA LEU A 101 5.52 11.02 -8.37
C LEU A 101 6.05 11.57 -9.69
N GLU A 102 7.12 10.99 -10.22
CA GLU A 102 7.68 11.34 -11.53
C GLU A 102 6.69 11.05 -12.67
N TYR A 103 6.05 9.87 -12.66
CA TYR A 103 5.00 9.52 -13.63
C TYR A 103 3.75 10.41 -13.52
N SER A 104 3.37 10.81 -12.30
CA SER A 104 2.24 11.73 -12.08
C SER A 104 2.59 13.15 -12.53
N ALA A 105 3.85 13.59 -12.35
CA ALA A 105 4.33 14.88 -12.84
C ALA A 105 4.40 14.90 -14.38
N ASP A 106 4.92 13.83 -15.00
CA ASP A 106 4.98 13.68 -16.47
C ASP A 106 3.59 13.65 -17.13
N LYS A 107 2.61 13.03 -16.47
CA LYS A 107 1.20 13.11 -16.92
C LYS A 107 0.66 14.53 -16.85
N MET A 108 0.98 15.29 -15.80
CA MET A 108 0.54 16.69 -15.66
C MET A 108 1.16 17.58 -16.75
N THR A 109 2.46 17.43 -17.05
CA THR A 109 3.14 18.16 -18.13
C THR A 109 2.65 17.75 -19.51
N GLN A 110 2.35 16.47 -19.77
CA GLN A 110 1.73 16.05 -21.03
C GLN A 110 0.31 16.59 -21.22
N ILE A 111 -0.51 16.67 -20.16
CA ILE A 111 -1.86 17.27 -20.23
C ILE A 111 -1.75 18.78 -20.52
N LEU A 112 -0.79 19.48 -19.93
CA LEU A 112 -0.53 20.89 -20.24
C LEU A 112 -0.04 21.08 -21.70
N HIS A 113 0.91 20.26 -22.16
CA HIS A 113 1.42 20.36 -23.54
C HIS A 113 0.40 19.97 -24.62
N SER A 114 -0.48 18.99 -24.36
CA SER A 114 -1.54 18.61 -25.31
C SER A 114 -2.62 19.70 -25.41
N LYS A 115 -2.93 20.41 -24.32
CA LYS A 115 -3.85 21.57 -24.34
C LYS A 115 -3.29 22.78 -25.09
N VAL A 116 -1.97 22.92 -25.17
CA VAL A 116 -1.29 23.96 -25.98
C VAL A 116 -1.26 23.62 -27.47
N LYS A 117 -1.13 22.33 -27.84
CA LYS A 117 -1.06 21.91 -29.26
C LYS A 117 -2.39 22.04 -30.02
N HIS A 118 -3.55 22.01 -29.36
CA HIS A 118 -4.84 22.23 -30.01
C HIS A 118 -5.15 23.70 -30.36
N ARG A 119 -4.24 24.65 -30.09
CA ARG A 119 -4.41 26.08 -30.46
C ARG A 119 -3.68 26.53 -31.72
N LYS A 120 -2.97 25.65 -32.43
CA LYS A 120 -2.22 26.03 -33.65
C LYS A 120 -2.53 25.11 -34.84
N SER A 121 -3.74 25.29 -35.38
CA SER A 121 -3.95 25.29 -36.84
C SER A 121 -5.40 25.68 -37.16
N ILE A 122 -5.61 26.94 -37.50
CA ILE A 122 -6.26 27.38 -38.75
C ILE A 122 -5.78 28.83 -38.92
N GLY A 123 -5.00 29.04 -39.97
CA GLY A 123 -4.56 30.38 -40.36
C GLY A 123 -5.75 31.24 -40.80
N ALA A 124 -5.57 32.54 -40.61
CA ALA A 124 -6.23 33.63 -41.32
C ALA A 124 -7.76 33.71 -41.23
N LYS A 125 -8.24 34.56 -40.31
CA LYS A 125 -8.93 35.81 -40.66
C LYS A 125 -9.20 36.60 -39.39
N SER A 126 -8.47 37.70 -39.22
CA SER A 126 -8.84 38.78 -38.30
C SER A 126 -10.18 39.34 -38.77
N ARG A 127 -11.30 38.86 -38.20
CA ARG A 127 -12.56 39.59 -38.28
C ARG A 127 -12.55 40.56 -37.12
N ALA A 128 -12.18 41.80 -37.43
CA ALA A 128 -12.39 42.94 -36.57
C ALA A 128 -13.84 42.91 -36.06
N TRP A 129 -14.02 43.06 -34.75
CA TRP A 129 -15.30 43.48 -34.22
C TRP A 129 -15.59 44.87 -34.79
N HIS A 130 -16.49 44.94 -35.76
CA HIS A 130 -17.07 46.20 -36.18
C HIS A 130 -18.39 46.33 -35.41
N PRO A 131 -18.56 47.33 -34.52
CA PRO A 131 -19.89 47.64 -34.02
C PRO A 131 -20.69 48.15 -35.21
N SER A 132 -21.60 47.33 -35.73
CA SER A 132 -22.58 47.77 -36.71
C SER A 132 -23.57 48.68 -36.01
N LEU A 133 -23.30 50.00 -36.03
CA LEU A 133 -24.33 51.00 -35.85
C LEU A 133 -25.12 51.07 -37.15
N GLN A 134 -26.21 50.31 -37.21
CA GLN A 134 -27.28 50.59 -38.16
C GLN A 134 -28.42 51.22 -37.39
N SER A 135 -28.63 52.50 -37.70
CA SER A 135 -29.68 53.36 -37.19
C SER A 135 -31.02 52.64 -37.15
N ILE A 136 -31.62 52.62 -35.97
CA ILE A 136 -33.05 52.49 -35.78
C ILE A 136 -33.66 53.63 -36.59
N SER A 137 -34.33 53.31 -37.69
CA SER A 137 -35.13 54.28 -38.44
C SER A 137 -36.59 53.84 -38.35
N GLU A 138 -37.31 54.70 -37.66
CA GLU A 138 -38.74 54.83 -37.42
C GLU A 138 -39.61 54.85 -38.68
N ALA A 139 -40.81 54.25 -38.59
CA ALA A 139 -42.10 54.62 -39.21
C ALA A 139 -43.00 53.35 -39.26
N ALA A 140 -44.06 53.19 -38.45
CA ALA A 140 -45.36 53.88 -38.48
C ALA A 140 -46.22 53.49 -39.69
N ASP A 141 -47.20 52.60 -39.47
CA ASP A 141 -48.65 52.84 -39.63
C ASP A 141 -49.46 51.63 -39.10
#